data_AF-A0A930U2G6-F1
#
_entry.id   AF-A0A930U2G6-F1
#
_cell.length_a   1.000
_cell.length_b   1.000
_cell.length_c   1.000
_cell.angle_alpha   90.00
_cell.angle_beta   90.00
_cell.angle_gamma   90.00
#
_symmetry.space_group_name_H-M   'P 1'
#
loop_
_entity.id
_entity.type
_entity.pdbx_description
1 polymer ?
#
loop_
_entity_poly.entity_id
_entity_poly.type
_entity_poly.pdbx_seq_one_letter_code
_entity_poly.pdbx_strand_id
1 'polypeptide(L)'
;MTPAGLDSPTLTLQAVIRTIPRACFRPDAWKATQMVGISLLAAVMGYGLLLWNPSPWLLPFFWVFTGTALTGWFVIGHDCGHRSFSSRTWVN
;
A
#
# COMPACT_ATOMS: atom_id res chain seq x y z
N MET A 1 -42.03 27.28 -8.45
CA MET A 1 -41.46 27.15 -7.09
C MET A 1 -41.20 25.68 -6.85
N THR A 2 -40.01 25.21 -7.19
CA THR A 2 -39.54 23.84 -7.02
C THR A 2 -38.84 23.74 -5.65
N PRO A 3 -39.08 22.70 -4.85
CA PRO A 3 -38.55 22.62 -3.49
C PRO A 3 -37.03 22.56 -3.50
N ALA A 4 -36.43 23.41 -2.68
CA ALA A 4 -34.99 23.46 -2.44
C ALA A 4 -34.52 22.17 -1.74
N GLY A 5 -33.46 21.57 -2.26
CA GLY A 5 -32.73 20.50 -1.59
C GLY A 5 -32.66 19.22 -2.40
N LEU A 6 -31.69 19.18 -3.33
CA LEU A 6 -30.89 17.99 -3.72
C LEU A 6 -29.92 18.28 -4.88
N ASP A 7 -29.77 19.54 -5.29
CA ASP A 7 -28.61 19.97 -6.07
C ASP A 7 -27.45 20.16 -5.07
N SER A 8 -26.55 19.20 -4.93
CA SER A 8 -25.35 19.33 -4.09
C SER A 8 -24.14 19.75 -4.96
N PRO A 9 -23.91 21.06 -5.22
CA PRO A 9 -22.69 21.55 -5.87
C PRO A 9 -21.43 21.41 -5.00
N THR A 10 -21.54 20.82 -3.80
CA THR A 10 -20.59 20.94 -2.69
C THR A 10 -19.79 19.68 -2.36
N LEU A 11 -20.04 18.54 -3.02
CA LEU A 11 -19.29 17.30 -2.77
C LEU A 11 -18.41 16.95 -3.98
N THR A 12 -17.34 17.72 -4.15
CA THR A 12 -16.31 17.46 -5.16
C THR A 12 -15.10 16.78 -4.52
N LEU A 13 -14.36 15.98 -5.30
CA LEU A 13 -13.11 15.37 -4.84
C LEU A 13 -12.12 16.42 -4.31
N GLN A 14 -12.07 17.60 -4.93
CA GLN A 14 -11.26 18.72 -4.43
C GLN A 14 -11.71 19.23 -3.06
N ALA A 15 -13.03 19.32 -2.82
CA ALA A 15 -13.55 19.72 -1.52
C ALA A 15 -13.13 18.73 -0.42
N VAL A 16 -13.16 17.43 -0.71
CA VAL A 16 -12.69 16.38 0.21
C VAL A 16 -11.18 16.43 0.39
N ILE A 17 -10.39 16.54 -0.67
CA ILE A 17 -8.92 16.63 -0.56
C ILE A 17 -8.48 17.82 0.30
N ARG A 18 -9.21 18.95 0.24
CA ARG A 18 -8.92 20.15 1.05
C ARG A 18 -9.14 19.95 2.55
N THR A 19 -9.93 18.97 2.98
CA THR A 19 -10.12 18.67 4.42
C THR A 19 -8.97 17.83 4.99
N ILE A 20 -8.17 17.18 4.14
CA ILE A 20 -7.05 16.32 4.57
C ILE A 20 -5.85 17.20 4.92
N PRO A 21 -5.21 17.01 6.10
CA PRO A 21 -4.02 17.76 6.50
C PRO A 21 -2.87 17.64 5.48
N ARG A 22 -2.17 18.75 5.21
CA ARG A 22 -1.02 18.79 4.28
C ARG A 22 0.09 17.80 4.67
N ALA A 23 0.23 17.52 5.97
CA ALA A 23 1.19 16.54 6.48
C ALA A 23 0.96 15.13 5.93
N CYS A 24 -0.29 14.76 5.62
CA CYS A 24 -0.63 13.44 5.05
C CYS A 24 -0.17 13.27 3.59
N PHE A 25 0.11 14.38 2.88
CA PHE A 25 0.60 14.36 1.51
C PHE A 25 2.13 14.40 1.40
N ARG A 26 2.84 14.42 2.54
CA ARG A 26 4.30 14.43 2.56
C ARG A 26 4.80 12.99 2.74
N PRO A 27 5.44 12.37 1.73
CA PRO A 27 6.00 11.04 1.87
C PRO A 27 7.09 11.03 2.94
N ASP A 28 7.06 10.03 3.82
CA ASP A 28 8.12 9.77 4.79
C ASP A 28 9.02 8.65 4.23
N ALA A 29 10.18 9.06 3.70
CA ALA A 29 11.13 8.16 3.07
C ALA A 29 11.67 7.10 4.05
N TRP A 30 11.85 7.45 5.33
CA TRP A 30 12.37 6.50 6.31
C TRP A 30 11.35 5.39 6.58
N LYS A 31 10.11 5.79 6.86
CA LYS A 31 9.02 4.83 7.05
C LYS A 31 8.81 3.97 5.80
N ALA A 32 8.87 4.57 4.62
CA ALA A 32 8.74 3.84 3.35
C ALA A 32 9.86 2.79 3.18
N THR A 33 11.12 3.16 3.40
CA THR A 33 12.24 2.21 3.33
C THR A 33 12.14 1.09 4.37
N GLN A 34 11.70 1.39 5.59
CA GLN A 34 11.46 0.34 6.60
C GLN A 34 10.41 -0.66 6.14
N MET A 35 9.32 -0.20 5.51
CA MET A 35 8.28 -1.08 4.99
C MET A 35 8.78 -1.95 3.83
N VAL A 36 9.64 -1.43 2.96
CA VAL A 36 10.34 -2.23 1.94
C VAL A 36 11.16 -3.33 2.61
N GLY A 37 11.96 -3.00 3.62
CA GLY A 37 12.78 -3.97 4.35
C GLY A 37 11.95 -5.06 5.02
N ILE A 38 10.85 -4.70 5.69
CA ILE A 38 9.91 -5.65 6.30
C ILE A 38 9.29 -6.56 5.23
N SER A 39 8.90 -6.00 4.09
CA SER A 39 8.29 -6.76 3.00
C SER A 39 9.27 -7.74 2.36
N LEU A 40 10.53 -7.35 2.18
CA LEU A 40 11.60 -8.25 1.73
C LEU A 40 11.84 -9.39 2.73
N LEU A 41 11.93 -9.07 4.02
CA LEU A 41 12.10 -10.07 5.08
C LEU A 41 10.92 -11.04 5.13
N ALA A 42 9.70 -10.53 5.01
CA ALA A 42 8.49 -11.35 4.98
C ALA A 42 8.49 -12.31 3.78
N ALA A 43 8.90 -11.86 2.59
CA ALA A 43 9.00 -12.73 1.42
C ALA A 43 10.07 -13.82 1.60
N VAL A 44 11.27 -13.45 2.08
CA VAL A 44 12.35 -14.42 2.37
C VAL A 44 11.90 -15.46 3.39
N MET A 45 11.23 -15.02 4.45
CA MET A 45 10.68 -15.92 5.47
C MET A 45 9.57 -16.81 4.89
N GLY A 46 8.67 -16.26 4.08
CA GLY A 46 7.58 -17.01 3.45
C GLY A 46 8.09 -18.11 2.53
N TYR A 47 9.03 -17.79 1.63
CA TYR A 47 9.70 -18.78 0.80
C TYR A 47 10.49 -19.79 1.63
N GLY A 48 11.17 -19.36 2.70
CA GLY A 48 11.88 -20.25 3.63
C GLY A 48 10.96 -21.27 4.28
N LEU A 49 9.77 -20.85 4.74
CA LEU A 49 8.76 -21.73 5.34
C LEU A 49 8.23 -22.75 4.33
N LEU A 50 7.96 -22.31 3.10
CA LEU A 50 7.51 -23.19 2.01
C LEU A 50 8.53 -24.27 1.66
N LEU A 51 9.84 -23.93 1.67
CA LEU A 51 10.91 -24.87 1.34
C LEU A 51 11.24 -25.82 2.51
N TRP A 52 11.27 -25.31 3.74
CA TRP A 52 11.69 -26.10 4.91
C TRP A 52 10.61 -27.05 5.41
N ASN A 53 9.33 -26.66 5.34
CA ASN A 53 8.23 -27.43 5.91
C ASN A 53 7.02 -27.52 4.97
N PRO A 54 7.06 -28.39 3.94
CA PRO A 54 5.95 -28.59 3.01
C PRO A 54 4.85 -29.49 3.61
N SER A 55 4.52 -29.32 4.89
CA SER A 55 3.39 -30.03 5.50
C SER A 55 2.09 -29.57 4.82
N PRO A 56 1.26 -30.49 4.29
CA PRO A 56 0.02 -30.15 3.60
C PRO A 56 -0.95 -29.31 4.45
N TRP A 57 -0.90 -29.47 5.77
CA TRP A 57 -1.74 -28.74 6.72
C TRP A 57 -1.30 -27.30 6.94
N LEU A 58 -0.01 -26.99 6.79
CA LEU A 58 0.55 -25.65 6.99
C LEU A 58 0.73 -24.89 5.67
N LEU A 59 0.73 -25.61 4.55
CA LEU A 59 0.88 -25.05 3.21
C LEU A 59 -0.07 -23.87 2.92
N PRO A 60 -1.37 -23.93 3.26
CA PRO A 60 -2.29 -22.81 3.01
C PRO A 60 -1.88 -21.54 3.75
N PHE A 61 -1.40 -21.67 5.00
CA PHE A 61 -0.96 -20.54 5.80
C PHE A 61 0.31 -19.92 5.24
N PHE A 62 1.29 -20.75 4.84
CA PHE A 62 2.53 -20.27 4.22
C PHE A 62 2.29 -19.65 2.85
N TRP A 63 1.35 -20.19 2.07
CA TRP A 63 0.91 -19.61 0.80
C TRP A 63 0.28 -18.24 0.99
N VAL A 64 -0.67 -18.11 1.92
CA VAL A 64 -1.31 -16.82 2.21
C VAL A 64 -0.27 -15.82 2.68
N PHE A 65 0.60 -16.20 3.62
CA PHE A 65 1.66 -15.33 4.13
C PHE A 65 2.61 -14.85 3.02
N THR A 66 3.11 -15.78 2.20
CA THR A 66 4.02 -15.46 1.09
C THR A 66 3.31 -14.61 0.03
N GLY A 67 2.06 -14.95 -0.31
CA GLY A 67 1.25 -14.20 -1.26
C GLY A 67 0.96 -12.77 -0.80
N THR A 68 0.75 -12.55 0.51
CA THR A 68 0.62 -11.21 1.08
C THR A 68 1.92 -10.41 0.95
N ALA A 69 3.08 -11.02 1.21
CA ALA A 69 4.36 -10.34 1.04
C ALA A 69 4.59 -9.91 -0.41
N LEU A 70 4.29 -10.79 -1.38
CA LEU A 70 4.43 -10.50 -2.81
C LEU A 70 3.43 -9.47 -3.31
N THR A 71 2.19 -9.50 -2.81
CA THR A 71 1.21 -8.43 -3.08
C THR A 71 1.73 -7.08 -2.57
N GLY A 72 2.43 -7.07 -1.43
CA GLY A 72 3.11 -5.88 -0.92
C GLY A 72 4.13 -5.31 -1.90
N TRP A 73 4.89 -6.15 -2.60
CA TRP A 73 5.83 -5.70 -3.63
C TRP A 73 5.13 -5.07 -4.83
N PHE A 74 4.00 -5.63 -5.25
CA PHE A 74 3.17 -5.03 -6.30
C PHE A 74 2.69 -3.63 -5.89
N VAL A 75 2.21 -3.46 -4.66
CA VAL A 75 1.76 -2.15 -4.14
C VAL A 75 2.90 -1.14 -4.10
N ILE A 76 4.09 -1.55 -3.64
CA ILE A 76 5.28 -0.67 -3.64
C ILE A 76 5.59 -0.21 -5.08
N GLY A 77 5.61 -1.12 -6.04
CA GLY A 77 5.86 -0.79 -7.46
C GLY A 77 4.77 0.09 -8.08
N HIS A 78 3.50 -0.17 -7.76
CA HIS A 78 2.37 0.67 -8.18
C HIS A 78 2.52 2.10 -7.65
N ASP A 79 2.84 2.27 -6.37
CA ASP A 79 3.01 3.59 -5.74
C ASP A 79 4.25 4.35 -6.28
N CYS A 80 5.32 3.61 -6.59
CA CYS A 80 6.47 4.12 -7.33
C CYS A 80 6.05 4.65 -8.73
N GLY A 81 5.26 3.88 -9.48
CA GLY A 81 4.75 4.29 -10.80
C GLY A 81 3.88 5.56 -10.75
N HIS A 82 3.13 5.74 -9.67
CA HIS A 82 2.32 6.93 -9.41
C HIS A 82 3.13 8.11 -8.84
N ARG A 83 4.44 7.93 -8.59
CA ARG A 83 5.35 8.91 -7.98
C ARG A 83 4.89 9.37 -6.58
N SER A 84 4.14 8.53 -5.87
CA SER A 84 3.63 8.81 -4.53
C SER A 84 4.52 8.23 -3.42
N PHE A 85 5.38 7.26 -3.75
CA PHE A 85 6.24 6.58 -2.79
C PHE A 85 7.31 7.49 -2.15
N SER A 86 7.95 8.35 -2.96
CA SER A 86 8.99 9.28 -2.53
C SER A 86 8.92 10.61 -3.28
N SER A 87 9.37 11.69 -2.63
CA SER A 87 9.53 13.00 -3.27
C SER A 87 10.69 13.05 -4.27
N ARG A 88 11.58 12.06 -4.25
CA ARG A 88 12.73 11.95 -5.17
C ARG A 88 12.37 10.99 -6.30
N THR A 89 12.38 11.48 -7.54
CA THR A 89 12.00 10.71 -8.73
C THR A 89 12.86 9.50 -9.01
N TRP A 90 14.11 9.46 -8.55
CA TRP A 90 15.01 8.31 -8.72
C TRP A 90 14.83 7.23 -7.64
N VAL A 91 14.11 7.55 -6.56
CA VAL A 91 13.76 6.60 -5.49
C VAL A 91 12.43 5.89 -5.79
N ASN A 92 11.58 6.51 -6.61
CA ASN A 92 10.40 5.89 -7.19
C ASN A 92 10.83 4.97 -8.33
#